data_AF-A0A1Y1UFP0-F1
#
_entry.id   AF-A0A1Y1UFP0-F1
#
_cell.length_a   1.000
_cell.length_b   1.000
_cell.length_c   1.000
_cell.angle_alpha   90.00
_cell.angle_beta   90.00
_cell.angle_gamma   90.00
#
_symmetry.space_group_name_H-M   'P 1'
#
loop_
_entity.id
_entity.type
_entity.pdbx_description
1 polymer ?
#
loop_
_entity_poly.entity_id
_entity_poly.type
_entity_poly.pdbx_seq_one_letter_code
_entity_poly.pdbx_strand_id
1 'polypeptide(L)'
;MTSITRERLLLAGSAGLTSYVFFGVLADQQRGVIPLITGRVGRPVHCSPVTQVGFFANYLPRAGTPIIACSYLSVILSFTSAYTHPNQLIRRLSFVSGLAAFLLAPLTFGQGITKINSELFSIYRSSQKNIEDKQDRIEMLIKLWEKKHINRYLSYAGAWIFAFAALVLDGQGAIGEVKRVVLP
;
A
#
# COMPACT_ATOMS: atom_id res chain seq x y z
N MET A 1 -21.35 -18.43 20.32
CA MET A 1 -21.73 -17.48 19.23
C MET A 1 -20.78 -16.29 19.07
N THR A 2 -19.97 -15.91 20.06
CA THR A 2 -19.08 -14.71 20.00
C THR A 2 -17.82 -14.86 19.14
N SER A 3 -17.30 -16.08 18.95
CA SER A 3 -16.06 -16.32 18.21
C SER A 3 -16.19 -16.05 16.69
N ILE A 4 -17.32 -16.39 16.06
CA ILE A 4 -17.53 -16.22 14.62
C ILE A 4 -17.55 -14.72 14.24
N THR A 5 -18.18 -13.89 15.08
CA THR A 5 -18.23 -12.45 14.88
C THR A 5 -16.85 -11.81 14.97
N ARG A 6 -16.00 -12.27 15.90
CA ARG A 6 -14.64 -11.75 16.06
C ARG A 6 -13.77 -12.06 14.84
N GLU A 7 -13.74 -13.31 14.39
CA GLU A 7 -12.91 -13.72 13.25
C GLU A 7 -13.30 -12.96 11.98
N ARG A 8 -14.60 -12.76 11.75
CA ARG A 8 -15.10 -11.94 10.64
C ARG A 8 -14.65 -10.49 10.70
N LEU A 9 -14.66 -9.88 11.89
CA LEU A 9 -14.18 -8.52 12.07
C LEU A 9 -12.68 -8.40 11.76
N LEU A 10 -11.88 -9.40 12.16
CA LEU A 10 -10.45 -9.43 11.83
C LEU A 10 -10.22 -9.55 10.32
N LEU A 11 -10.93 -10.45 9.64
CA LEU A 11 -10.85 -10.64 8.19
C LEU A 11 -11.32 -9.39 7.44
N ALA A 12 -12.47 -8.81 7.83
CA ALA A 12 -13.01 -7.60 7.23
C ALA A 12 -12.07 -6.40 7.44
N GLY A 13 -11.51 -6.26 8.65
CA GLY A 13 -10.51 -5.24 8.96
C GLY A 13 -9.25 -5.40 8.12
N SER A 14 -8.70 -6.61 8.01
CA SER A 14 -7.52 -6.87 7.18
C SER A 14 -7.79 -6.57 5.70
N ALA A 15 -8.90 -7.08 5.15
CA ALA A 15 -9.30 -6.83 3.77
C ALA A 15 -9.53 -5.34 3.49
N GLY A 16 -10.16 -4.62 4.43
CA GLY A 16 -10.39 -3.18 4.33
C GLY A 16 -9.09 -2.38 4.32
N LEU A 17 -8.16 -2.67 5.25
CA LEU A 17 -6.87 -1.98 5.33
C LEU A 17 -5.98 -2.27 4.12
N THR A 18 -5.89 -3.53 3.70
CA THR A 18 -5.12 -3.89 2.49
C THR A 18 -5.73 -3.30 1.22
N SER A 19 -7.07 -3.19 1.13
CA SER A 19 -7.75 -2.50 0.04
C SER A 19 -7.40 -1.01 0.02
N TYR A 20 -7.48 -0.33 1.16
CA TYR A 20 -7.12 1.09 1.28
C TYR A 20 -5.68 1.33 0.80
N VAL A 21 -4.73 0.50 1.25
CA VAL A 21 -3.32 0.58 0.85
C VAL A 21 -3.16 0.31 -0.65
N PHE A 22 -3.71 -0.78 -1.16
CA PHE A 22 -3.55 -1.19 -2.56
C PHE A 22 -4.16 -0.17 -3.53
N PHE A 23 -5.42 0.21 -3.33
CA PHE A 23 -6.11 1.15 -4.21
C PHE A 23 -5.60 2.58 -4.03
N GLY A 24 -5.18 2.96 -2.83
CA GLY A 24 -4.52 4.25 -2.59
C GLY A 24 -3.22 4.37 -3.39
N VAL A 25 -2.34 3.38 -3.28
CA VAL A 25 -1.09 3.36 -4.05
C VAL A 25 -1.35 3.25 -5.56
N LEU A 26 -2.34 2.46 -6.00
CA LEU A 26 -2.72 2.37 -7.40
C LEU A 26 -3.19 3.72 -7.95
N ALA A 27 -4.07 4.40 -7.21
CA ALA A 27 -4.55 5.73 -7.58
C ALA A 27 -3.39 6.72 -7.69
N ASP A 28 -2.44 6.66 -6.75
CA ASP A 28 -1.26 7.52 -6.73
C ASP A 28 -0.33 7.29 -7.94
N GLN A 29 -0.18 6.03 -8.36
CA GLN A 29 0.61 5.66 -9.54
C GLN A 29 -0.06 6.03 -10.86
N GLN A 30 -1.39 5.96 -10.95
CA GLN A 30 -2.10 6.23 -12.21
C GLN A 30 -2.45 7.71 -12.40
N ARG A 31 -2.89 8.38 -11.33
CA ARG A 31 -3.45 9.73 -11.37
C ARG A 31 -2.99 10.62 -10.21
N GLY A 32 -2.03 10.18 -9.42
CA GLY A 32 -1.54 10.92 -8.27
C GLY A 32 -0.52 11.99 -8.61
N VAL A 33 0.21 12.40 -7.56
CA VAL A 33 1.21 13.47 -7.64
C VAL A 33 2.35 13.12 -8.58
N ILE A 34 2.76 11.85 -8.69
CA ILE A 34 3.91 11.46 -9.52
C ILE A 34 3.61 11.63 -11.02
N PRO A 35 2.51 11.09 -11.57
CA PRO A 35 2.09 11.41 -12.94
C PRO A 35 1.89 12.91 -13.20
N LEU A 36 1.39 13.66 -12.23
CA LEU A 36 1.19 15.10 -12.35
C LEU A 36 2.53 15.85 -12.49
N ILE A 37 3.48 15.66 -11.57
CA ILE A 37 4.77 16.38 -11.58
C ILE A 37 5.68 15.94 -12.74
N THR A 38 5.46 14.75 -13.28
CA THR A 38 6.17 14.23 -14.47
C THR A 38 5.48 14.58 -15.79
N GLY A 39 4.37 15.34 -15.75
CA GLY A 39 3.67 15.79 -16.95
C GLY A 39 2.93 14.69 -17.73
N ARG A 40 2.64 13.55 -17.10
CA ARG A 40 1.90 12.42 -17.71
C ARG A 40 0.38 12.58 -17.66
N VAL A 41 -0.13 13.48 -16.83
CA VAL A 41 -1.57 13.76 -16.68
C VAL A 41 -1.84 15.22 -16.99
N GLY A 42 -2.69 15.47 -18.00
CA GLY A 42 -3.04 16.80 -18.50
C GLY A 42 -2.29 17.21 -19.77
N ARG A 43 -2.53 18.42 -20.28
CA ARG A 43 -1.61 19.06 -21.24
C ARG A 43 -0.23 19.13 -20.56
N PRO A 44 0.90 18.99 -21.29
CA PRO A 44 2.22 18.98 -20.70
C PRO A 44 2.52 20.32 -20.01
N VAL A 45 2.11 20.43 -18.74
CA VAL A 45 2.57 21.46 -17.83
C VAL A 45 3.91 20.94 -17.36
N HIS A 46 4.99 21.40 -17.99
CA HIS A 46 6.32 21.18 -17.45
C HIS A 46 6.40 21.90 -16.10
N CYS A 47 6.25 21.13 -15.02
CA CYS A 47 6.48 21.64 -13.68
C CYS A 47 7.95 22.04 -13.56
N SER A 48 8.21 23.23 -13.01
CA SER A 48 9.58 23.62 -12.67
C SER A 48 10.17 22.63 -11.64
N PRO A 49 11.50 22.47 -11.56
CA PRO A 49 12.14 21.59 -10.58
C PRO A 49 11.72 21.90 -9.14
N VAL A 50 11.53 23.19 -8.85
CA VAL A 50 11.02 23.72 -7.57
C VAL A 50 9.63 23.17 -7.27
N THR A 51 8.72 23.25 -8.25
CA THR A 51 7.37 22.72 -8.12
C THR A 51 7.38 21.20 -7.97
N GLN A 52 8.17 20.47 -8.76
CA GLN A 52 8.26 19.01 -8.68
C GLN A 52 8.70 18.54 -7.29
N VAL A 53 9.83 19.06 -6.81
CA VAL A 53 10.39 18.64 -5.51
C VAL A 53 9.51 19.14 -4.35
N GLY A 54 8.88 20.31 -4.48
CA GLY A 54 7.95 20.86 -3.51
C GLY A 54 6.69 20.01 -3.37
N PHE A 55 6.06 19.59 -4.47
CA PHE A 55 4.94 18.67 -4.43
C PHE A 55 5.32 17.36 -3.78
N PHE A 56 6.44 16.76 -4.21
CA PHE A 56 6.93 15.51 -3.64
C PHE A 56 7.18 15.62 -2.12
N ALA A 57 7.85 16.69 -1.68
CA ALA A 57 8.20 16.92 -0.29
C ALA A 57 6.98 17.10 0.64
N ASN A 58 5.95 17.82 0.16
CA ASN A 58 4.76 18.10 0.95
C ASN A 58 3.74 16.96 0.92
N TYR A 59 3.65 16.24 -0.20
CA TYR A 59 2.69 15.17 -0.39
C TYR A 59 3.13 13.85 0.27
N LEU A 60 4.39 13.44 0.08
CA LEU A 60 4.85 12.11 0.48
C LEU A 60 4.66 11.82 1.99
N PRO A 61 4.94 12.73 2.94
CA PRO A 61 4.67 12.48 4.36
C PRO A 61 3.17 12.29 4.66
N ARG A 62 2.30 13.05 3.99
CA ARG A 62 0.85 13.02 4.19
C ARG A 62 0.21 11.76 3.62
N ALA A 63 0.65 11.31 2.44
CA ALA A 63 0.19 10.07 1.83
C ALA A 63 0.84 8.83 2.47
N GLY A 64 2.14 8.88 2.76
CA GLY A 64 2.92 7.75 3.25
C GLY A 64 2.54 7.32 4.67
N THR A 65 2.28 8.25 5.58
CA THR A 65 1.96 7.94 6.99
C THR A 65 0.74 7.02 7.15
N PRO A 66 -0.45 7.33 6.60
CA PRO A 66 -1.61 6.45 6.71
C PRO A 66 -1.39 5.12 5.99
N ILE A 67 -0.70 5.10 4.86
CA ILE A 67 -0.36 3.86 4.13
C ILE A 67 0.49 2.93 5.00
N ILE A 68 1.52 3.47 5.65
CA ILE A 68 2.41 2.71 6.53
C ILE A 68 1.64 2.19 7.75
N ALA A 69 0.84 3.04 8.41
CA ALA A 69 0.04 2.65 9.57
C ALA A 69 -0.96 1.54 9.23
N CYS A 70 -1.71 1.68 8.12
CA CYS A 70 -2.65 0.68 7.65
C CYS A 70 -1.94 -0.63 7.26
N SER A 71 -0.75 -0.54 6.66
CA SER A 71 0.07 -1.73 6.33
C SER A 71 0.43 -2.50 7.60
N TYR A 72 0.95 -1.85 8.65
CA TYR A 72 1.28 -2.53 9.91
C TYR A 72 0.05 -3.10 10.62
N LEU A 73 -1.05 -2.35 10.69
CA LEU A 73 -2.30 -2.87 11.25
C LEU A 73 -2.80 -4.08 10.47
N SER A 74 -2.71 -4.07 9.14
CA SER A 74 -3.11 -5.21 8.31
C SER A 74 -2.26 -6.45 8.58
N VAL A 75 -0.95 -6.30 8.84
CA VAL A 75 -0.07 -7.41 9.24
C VAL A 75 -0.54 -8.04 10.54
N ILE A 76 -0.81 -7.21 11.55
CA ILE A 76 -1.28 -7.66 12.87
C ILE A 76 -2.60 -8.43 12.72
N LEU A 77 -3.58 -7.86 12.03
CA LEU A 77 -4.88 -8.50 11.82
C LEU A 77 -4.75 -9.81 11.04
N SER A 78 -3.94 -9.83 9.98
CA SER A 78 -3.76 -11.01 9.13
C SER A 78 -3.08 -12.16 9.88
N PHE A 79 -2.03 -11.87 10.66
CA PHE A 79 -1.40 -12.91 11.48
C PHE A 79 -2.27 -13.34 12.65
N THR A 80 -3.08 -12.44 13.23
CA THR A 80 -4.08 -12.82 14.23
C THR A 80 -5.08 -13.80 13.62
N SER A 81 -5.69 -13.48 12.47
CA SER A 81 -6.59 -14.40 11.76
C SER A 81 -5.90 -15.71 11.36
N ALA A 82 -4.63 -15.67 10.93
CA ALA A 82 -3.87 -16.89 10.61
C ALA A 82 -3.71 -17.81 11.83
N TYR A 83 -3.62 -17.23 13.03
CA TYR A 83 -3.48 -17.96 14.28
C TYR A 83 -4.83 -18.46 14.82
N THR A 84 -5.87 -17.62 14.80
CA THR A 84 -7.13 -17.86 15.53
C THR A 84 -8.25 -18.50 14.70
N HIS A 85 -8.22 -18.38 13.36
CA HIS A 85 -9.34 -18.80 12.53
C HIS A 85 -9.51 -20.34 12.51
N PRO A 86 -10.73 -20.90 12.64
CA PRO A 86 -10.91 -22.36 12.68
C PRO A 86 -10.61 -23.05 11.33
N ASN A 87 -10.96 -22.43 10.20
CA ASN A 87 -10.74 -22.99 8.87
C ASN A 87 -9.26 -22.88 8.42
N GLN A 88 -8.61 -24.01 8.13
CA GLN A 88 -7.19 -24.08 7.75
C GLN A 88 -6.86 -23.34 6.44
N LEU A 89 -7.76 -23.34 5.45
CA LEU A 89 -7.53 -22.61 4.20
C LEU A 89 -7.49 -21.11 4.46
N ILE A 90 -8.46 -20.58 5.21
CA ILE A 90 -8.50 -19.16 5.59
C ILE A 90 -7.25 -18.78 6.39
N ARG A 91 -6.80 -19.63 7.32
CA ARG A 91 -5.54 -19.39 8.05
C ARG A 91 -4.33 -19.23 7.12
N ARG A 92 -4.21 -20.10 6.11
CA ARG A 92 -3.10 -20.04 5.13
C ARG A 92 -3.17 -18.77 4.28
N LEU A 93 -4.37 -18.40 3.81
CA LEU A 93 -4.58 -17.17 3.04
C LEU A 93 -4.22 -15.93 3.86
N SER A 94 -4.69 -15.85 5.11
CA SER A 94 -4.36 -14.75 6.02
C SER A 94 -2.87 -14.72 6.35
N PHE A 95 -2.20 -15.87 6.50
CA PHE A 95 -0.75 -15.92 6.70
C PHE A 95 0.02 -15.36 5.51
N VAL A 96 -0.33 -15.78 4.28
CA VAL A 96 0.33 -15.28 3.05
C VAL A 96 0.05 -13.79 2.87
N SER A 97 -1.18 -13.33 3.15
CA SER A 97 -1.51 -11.90 3.14
C SER A 97 -0.64 -11.11 4.13
N GLY A 98 -0.52 -11.61 5.37
CA GLY A 98 0.34 -11.02 6.41
C GLY A 98 1.82 -10.97 5.99
N LEU A 99 2.35 -12.03 5.39
CA LEU A 99 3.72 -12.03 4.85
C LEU A 99 3.90 -11.02 3.71
N ALA A 100 2.96 -10.97 2.77
CA ALA A 100 3.03 -10.02 1.65
C ALA A 100 3.01 -8.57 2.15
N ALA A 101 2.16 -8.25 3.12
CA ALA A 101 2.13 -6.93 3.77
C ALA A 101 3.39 -6.65 4.60
N PHE A 102 3.89 -7.65 5.34
CA PHE A 102 5.10 -7.52 6.14
C PHE A 102 6.33 -7.21 5.27
N LEU A 103 6.44 -7.83 4.09
CA LEU A 103 7.54 -7.63 3.14
C LEU A 103 7.62 -6.19 2.59
N LEU A 104 6.58 -5.37 2.74
CA LEU A 104 6.60 -3.97 2.28
C LEU A 104 7.70 -3.15 2.93
N ALA A 105 7.92 -3.32 4.24
CA ALA A 105 8.97 -2.61 4.96
C ALA A 105 10.38 -3.01 4.47
N PRO A 106 10.81 -4.29 4.51
CA PRO A 106 12.14 -4.69 4.03
C PRO A 106 12.33 -4.41 2.55
N LEU A 107 11.29 -4.49 1.70
CA LEU A 107 11.40 -4.06 0.31
C LEU A 107 11.67 -2.56 0.19
N THR A 108 10.96 -1.73 0.99
CA THR A 108 11.16 -0.27 0.99
C THR A 108 12.58 0.11 1.41
N PHE A 109 13.12 -0.53 2.46
CA PHE A 109 14.49 -0.29 2.92
C PHE A 109 15.54 -0.87 1.98
N GLY A 110 15.38 -2.14 1.58
CA GLY A 110 16.33 -2.85 0.70
C GLY A 110 16.44 -2.23 -0.68
N GLN A 111 15.34 -1.67 -1.21
CA GLN A 111 15.37 -0.91 -2.47
C GLN A 111 15.94 0.49 -2.30
N GLY A 112 16.19 0.98 -1.08
CA GLY A 112 16.72 2.32 -0.84
C GLY A 112 15.76 3.45 -1.21
N ILE A 113 14.45 3.20 -1.15
CA ILE A 113 13.43 4.24 -1.39
C ILE A 113 13.55 5.36 -0.34
N THR A 114 13.87 5.00 0.90
CA THR A 114 14.11 5.96 1.98
C THR A 114 15.27 6.91 1.67
N LYS A 115 16.35 6.42 1.04
CA LYS A 115 17.48 7.24 0.61
C LYS A 115 17.06 8.24 -0.47
N ILE A 116 16.27 7.80 -1.45
CA ILE A 116 15.74 8.68 -2.51
C ILE A 116 14.85 9.77 -1.90
N ASN A 117 13.94 9.40 -0.99
CA ASN A 117 13.08 10.36 -0.30
C ASN A 117 13.90 11.40 0.49
N SER A 118 14.91 10.93 1.24
CA SER A 118 15.80 11.80 2.00
C SER A 118 16.55 12.79 1.11
N GLU A 119 17.03 12.33 -0.04
CA GLU A 119 17.75 13.18 -0.99
C GLU A 119 16.82 14.24 -1.59
N LEU A 120 15.62 13.86 -2.05
CA LEU A 120 14.61 14.80 -2.54
C LEU A 120 14.22 15.83 -1.47
N PHE A 121 14.08 15.42 -0.20
CA PHE A 121 13.81 16.34 0.91
C PHE A 121 14.98 17.28 1.19
N SER A 122 16.23 16.81 1.05
CA SER A 122 17.41 17.66 1.20
C SER A 122 17.51 18.72 0.09
N ILE A 123 17.15 18.35 -1.14
CA ILE A 123 17.08 19.28 -2.27
C ILE A 123 15.99 20.32 -2.03
N TYR A 124 14.79 19.91 -1.60
CA TYR A 124 13.70 20.83 -1.29
C TYR A 124 14.06 21.88 -0.22
N ARG A 125 14.90 21.53 0.75
CA ARG A 125 15.38 22.45 1.80
C ARG A 125 16.52 23.38 1.34
N SER A 126 17.00 23.22 0.10
CA SER A 126 18.06 24.06 -0.47
C SER A 126 17.48 25.37 -1.01
N SER A 127 18.36 26.33 -1.38
CA SER A 127 17.92 27.56 -2.06
C SER A 127 17.31 27.25 -3.43
N GLN A 128 16.43 28.13 -3.92
CA GLN A 128 15.78 27.96 -5.23
C GLN A 128 16.79 27.75 -6.37
N LYS A 129 17.85 28.55 -6.40
CA LYS A 129 18.93 28.40 -7.37
C LYS A 129 19.56 27.00 -7.33
N ASN A 130 19.84 26.48 -6.13
CA ASN A 130 20.39 25.14 -5.97
C ASN A 130 19.43 24.02 -6.40
N ILE A 131 18.11 24.27 -6.38
CA ILE A 131 17.11 23.32 -6.86
C ILE A 131 17.10 23.31 -8.39
N GLU A 132 17.13 24.49 -9.01
CA GLU A 132 17.19 24.65 -10.47
C GLU A 132 18.46 24.00 -11.05
N ASP A 133 19.62 24.22 -10.41
CA ASP A 133 20.90 23.60 -10.78
C ASP A 133 20.90 22.06 -10.67
N LYS A 134 19.92 21.48 -9.97
CA LYS A 134 19.80 20.03 -9.73
C LYS A 134 18.65 19.38 -10.50
N GLN A 135 18.08 20.05 -11.51
CA GLN A 135 16.94 19.53 -12.29
C GLN A 135 17.12 18.08 -12.75
N ASP A 136 18.22 17.77 -13.47
CA ASP A 136 18.47 16.42 -14.00
C ASP A 136 18.52 15.36 -12.89
N ARG A 137 19.06 15.74 -11.72
CA ARG A 137 19.12 14.86 -10.56
C ARG A 137 17.74 14.62 -9.95
N ILE A 138 16.90 15.65 -9.86
CA ILE A 138 15.52 15.53 -9.37
C ILE A 138 14.72 14.59 -10.28
N GLU A 139 14.77 14.79 -11.59
CA GLU A 139 14.09 13.94 -12.56
C GLU A 139 14.56 12.48 -12.48
N MET A 140 15.87 12.27 -12.36
CA MET A 140 16.46 10.94 -12.15
C MET A 140 15.94 10.28 -10.87
N LEU A 141 15.92 11.01 -9.75
CA LEU A 141 15.46 10.50 -8.46
C LEU A 141 13.97 10.13 -8.50
N ILE A 142 13.12 10.94 -9.13
CA ILE A 142 11.69 10.65 -9.29
C ILE A 142 11.49 9.40 -10.15
N LYS A 143 12.19 9.27 -11.29
CA LYS A 143 12.13 8.07 -12.15
C LYS A 143 12.59 6.81 -11.42
N LEU A 144 13.67 6.91 -10.64
CA LEU A 144 14.17 5.80 -9.83
C LEU A 144 13.20 5.41 -8.71
N TRP A 145 12.58 6.41 -8.07
CA TRP A 145 11.57 6.18 -7.05
C TRP A 145 10.39 5.39 -7.62
N GLU A 146 9.86 5.82 -8.76
CA GLU A 146 8.75 5.17 -9.44
C GLU A 146 9.09 3.74 -9.85
N LYS A 147 10.23 3.55 -10.52
CA LYS A 147 10.71 2.22 -10.93
C LYS A 147 10.84 1.27 -9.75
N LYS A 148 11.26 1.75 -8.58
CA LYS A 148 11.36 0.92 -7.37
C LYS A 148 10.00 0.68 -6.74
N HIS A 149 9.10 1.66 -6.80
CA HIS A 149 7.79 1.53 -6.21
C HIS A 149 6.94 0.45 -6.88
N ILE A 150 7.10 0.22 -8.20
CA ILE A 150 6.37 -0.82 -8.94
C ILE A 150 6.59 -2.22 -8.33
N ASN A 151 7.77 -2.50 -7.79
CA ASN A 151 8.07 -3.79 -7.18
C ASN A 151 7.29 -3.99 -5.87
N ARG A 152 7.01 -2.90 -5.13
CA ARG A 152 6.16 -2.94 -3.93
C ARG A 152 4.69 -3.20 -4.29
N TYR A 153 4.29 -2.87 -5.52
CA TYR A 153 2.93 -3.10 -6.02
C TYR A 153 2.53 -4.57 -5.98
N LEU A 154 3.47 -5.48 -6.28
CA LEU A 154 3.24 -6.92 -6.18
C LEU A 154 2.91 -7.34 -4.74
N SER A 155 3.59 -6.77 -3.75
CA SER A 155 3.31 -7.04 -2.34
C SER A 155 1.98 -6.43 -1.88
N TYR A 156 1.64 -5.22 -2.31
CA TYR A 156 0.32 -4.62 -2.02
C TYR A 156 -0.81 -5.46 -2.61
N ALA A 157 -0.67 -5.86 -3.89
CA ALA A 157 -1.65 -6.68 -4.60
C ALA A 157 -1.80 -8.05 -3.94
N GLY A 158 -0.68 -8.72 -3.63
CA GLY A 158 -0.69 -10.01 -2.94
C GLY A 158 -1.41 -9.93 -1.59
N ALA A 159 -1.04 -8.96 -0.75
CA ALA A 159 -1.69 -8.76 0.55
C ALA A 159 -3.21 -8.59 0.41
N TRP A 160 -3.64 -7.74 -0.52
CA TRP A 160 -5.05 -7.48 -0.79
C TRP A 160 -5.80 -8.71 -1.32
N ILE A 161 -5.29 -9.37 -2.37
CA ILE A 161 -5.95 -10.53 -3.00
C ILE A 161 -6.16 -11.64 -1.97
N PHE A 162 -5.13 -11.96 -1.18
CA PHE A 162 -5.22 -13.03 -0.19
C PHE A 162 -6.14 -12.66 0.99
N ALA A 163 -6.10 -11.42 1.47
CA ALA A 163 -7.03 -10.96 2.53
C ALA A 163 -8.48 -10.97 2.06
N PHE A 164 -8.72 -10.48 0.83
CA PHE A 164 -10.06 -10.45 0.25
C PHE A 164 -10.60 -11.86 -0.03
N ALA A 165 -9.77 -12.76 -0.57
CA ALA A 165 -10.14 -14.15 -0.77
C ALA A 165 -10.50 -14.85 0.56
N ALA A 166 -9.73 -14.63 1.62
CA ALA A 166 -10.02 -15.14 2.95
C ALA A 166 -11.39 -14.68 3.47
N LEU A 167 -11.71 -13.39 3.30
CA LEU A 167 -13.00 -12.82 3.69
C LEU A 167 -14.18 -13.41 2.89
N VAL A 168 -14.05 -13.51 1.56
CA VAL A 168 -15.11 -14.04 0.68
C VAL A 168 -15.40 -15.50 1.02
N LEU A 169 -14.36 -16.31 1.24
CA LEU A 169 -14.51 -17.72 1.58
C LEU A 169 -15.17 -17.93 2.96
N ASP A 170 -14.88 -17.08 3.95
CA ASP A 170 -15.58 -17.12 5.24
C ASP A 170 -17.08 -16.82 5.09
N GLY A 171 -17.41 -15.82 4.28
CA GLY A 171 -18.79 -15.44 3.98
C GLY A 171 -19.58 -16.55 3.27
N GLN A 172 -18.95 -17.31 2.37
CA GLN A 172 -19.59 -18.43 1.68
C GLN A 172 -19.83 -19.64 2.61
N GLY A 173 -18.87 -19.92 3.50
CA GLY A 173 -19.03 -20.95 4.54
C GLY A 173 -20.24 -20.68 5.44
N ALA A 174 -20.45 -19.41 5.81
CA ALA A 174 -21.60 -18.95 6.58
C ALA A 174 -22.95 -19.26 5.91
N ILE A 175 -23.05 -18.96 4.61
CA ILE A 175 -24.29 -19.12 3.85
C ILE A 175 -24.61 -20.61 3.64
N GLY A 176 -23.58 -21.45 3.47
CA GLY A 176 -23.73 -22.90 3.35
C GLY A 176 -24.24 -23.57 4.62
N GLU A 177 -23.79 -23.13 5.81
CA GLU A 177 -24.29 -23.62 7.09
C GLU A 177 -25.74 -23.19 7.35
N VAL A 178 -26.09 -21.93 7.06
CA VAL A 178 -27.48 -21.45 7.21
C VAL A 178 -28.44 -22.24 6.31
N LYS A 179 -28.04 -22.58 5.08
CA LYS A 179 -28.87 -23.42 4.19
C LYS A 179 -29.10 -24.83 4.72
N ARG A 180 -28.12 -25.46 5.41
CA ARG A 180 -28.30 -26.79 6.00
C ARG A 180 -29.16 -26.81 7.25
N VAL A 181 -29.23 -25.69 7.98
CA VAL A 181 -30.05 -25.59 9.20
C VAL A 181 -31.52 -25.28 8.86
N VAL A 182 -31.77 -24.59 7.74
CA VAL A 182 -33.12 -24.14 7.35
C VAL A 182 -33.84 -25.15 6.42
N LEU A 183 -33.12 -26.07 5.80
CA LEU A 183 -33.71 -27.11 4.94
C LEU A 183 -33.31 -28.49 5.48
N PRO A 184 -34.19 -29.18 6.23
CA PRO A 184 -34.03 -30.59 6.57
C PRO A 184 -34.19 -31.51 5.36
#